data_AF-A0A838FDY9-F1
#
_entry.id   AF-A0A838FDY9-F1
#
_cell.length_a   1.000
_cell.length_b   1.000
_cell.length_c   1.000
_cell.angle_alpha   90.00
_cell.angle_beta   90.00
_cell.angle_gamma   90.00
#
_symmetry.space_group_name_H-M   'P 1'
#
loop_
_entity.id
_entity.type
_entity.pdbx_description
1 polymer ?
#
loop_
_entity_poly.entity_id
_entity_poly.type
_entity_poly.pdbx_seq_one_letter_code
_entity_poly.pdbx_strand_id
1 'polypeptide(L)'
;MLHKIFLITTLLFYFLSSSVFCQNQIYDPNAPPNDYRSKKNPFYWGNHSPYEGYWQQDVYYQIQATIDEKTDIIDGKETLVYWNNSPDTLDFVYFHLYQQAFVKGGYLEALNLKNNNKQSFGKYETAGLGEHVKSLRIGNTDLKTELDFSVLKAYLLEPLFPGDSVVCTIT
;
A
#
# COMPACT_ATOMS: atom_id res chain seq x y z
N MET A 1 -27.66 -4.48 59.28
CA MET A 1 -27.54 -5.53 58.24
C MET A 1 -27.60 -4.99 56.82
N LEU A 2 -28.50 -4.05 56.49
CA LEU A 2 -28.63 -3.49 55.13
C LEU A 2 -27.35 -2.92 54.50
N HIS A 3 -26.53 -2.17 55.25
CA HIS A 3 -25.31 -1.55 54.73
C HIS A 3 -24.23 -2.57 54.31
N LYS A 4 -24.16 -3.74 54.97
CA LYS A 4 -23.21 -4.80 54.59
C LYS A 4 -23.64 -5.53 53.31
N ILE A 5 -24.95 -5.67 53.09
CA ILE A 5 -25.52 -6.27 51.87
C ILE A 5 -25.27 -5.36 50.67
N PHE A 6 -25.49 -4.05 50.83
CA PHE A 6 -25.28 -3.07 49.75
C PHE A 6 -23.81 -3.01 49.29
N LEU A 7 -22.86 -3.04 50.23
CA LEU A 7 -21.42 -3.03 49.94
C LEU A 7 -20.95 -4.31 49.23
N ILE A 8 -21.53 -5.46 49.58
CA ILE A 8 -21.20 -6.75 48.94
C ILE A 8 -21.76 -6.80 47.52
N THR A 9 -22.96 -6.25 47.27
CA THR A 9 -23.56 -6.23 45.93
C THR A 9 -22.84 -5.28 44.96
N THR A 10 -22.34 -4.13 45.43
CA THR A 10 -21.56 -3.21 44.58
C THR A 10 -20.16 -3.76 44.26
N LEU A 11 -19.52 -4.45 45.21
CA LEU A 11 -18.23 -5.10 44.97
C LEU A 11 -18.35 -6.25 43.95
N LEU A 12 -19.44 -7.02 44.02
CA LEU A 12 -19.73 -8.12 43.09
C LEU A 12 -20.04 -7.63 41.68
N PHE A 13 -20.70 -6.47 41.55
CA PHE A 13 -20.98 -5.83 40.25
C PHE A 13 -19.71 -5.28 39.59
N TYR A 14 -18.79 -4.71 40.39
CA TYR A 14 -17.48 -4.28 39.90
C TYR A 14 -16.64 -5.45 39.38
N PHE A 15 -16.65 -6.59 40.10
CA PHE A 15 -15.89 -7.78 39.71
C PHE A 15 -16.44 -8.46 38.44
N LEU A 16 -17.75 -8.40 38.19
CA LEU A 16 -18.36 -8.92 36.96
C LEU A 16 -18.07 -8.06 35.73
N SER A 17 -17.88 -6.75 35.91
CA SER A 17 -17.64 -5.82 34.80
C SER A 17 -16.20 -5.87 34.24
N SER A 18 -15.21 -6.30 35.05
CA SER A 18 -13.82 -6.45 34.60
C SER A 18 -13.57 -7.66 33.70
N SER A 19 -14.49 -8.63 33.65
CA SER A 19 -14.30 -9.89 32.92
C SER A 19 -14.60 -9.79 31.41
N VAL A 20 -15.22 -8.68 30.96
CA VAL A 20 -15.80 -8.59 29.61
C VAL A 20 -14.82 -8.03 28.56
N PHE A 21 -13.65 -7.54 28.96
CA PHE A 21 -12.68 -6.91 28.03
C PHE A 21 -11.43 -7.76 27.70
N CYS A 22 -11.52 -9.08 27.79
CA CYS A 22 -10.45 -9.95 27.28
C CYS A 22 -10.96 -10.80 26.12
N GLN A 23 -11.19 -10.16 24.97
CA GLN A 23 -11.25 -10.87 23.70
C GLN A 23 -9.86 -10.79 23.07
N ASN A 24 -9.19 -11.95 22.92
CA ASN A 24 -8.08 -12.10 21.99
C ASN A 24 -8.62 -11.82 20.59
N GLN A 25 -8.52 -10.57 20.14
CA GLN A 25 -8.89 -10.22 18.77
C GLN A 25 -7.87 -10.86 17.83
N ILE A 26 -8.34 -11.84 17.07
CA ILE A 26 -7.63 -12.44 15.95
C ILE A 26 -7.51 -11.34 14.88
N TYR A 27 -6.30 -11.12 14.37
CA TYR A 27 -6.04 -10.21 13.25
C TYR A 27 -6.88 -10.62 12.04
N ASP A 28 -7.59 -9.67 11.42
CA ASP A 28 -8.37 -9.86 10.20
C ASP A 28 -7.91 -8.87 9.12
N PRO A 29 -7.21 -9.31 8.07
CA PRO A 29 -6.69 -8.42 7.03
C PRO A 29 -7.78 -7.69 6.22
N ASN A 30 -9.04 -8.14 6.29
CA ASN A 30 -10.15 -7.54 5.55
C ASN A 30 -11.04 -6.64 6.42
N ALA A 31 -10.83 -6.61 7.74
CA ALA A 31 -11.64 -5.80 8.64
C ALA A 31 -11.13 -4.36 8.71
N PRO A 32 -12.03 -3.35 8.65
CA PRO A 32 -11.65 -1.98 8.98
C PRO A 32 -11.55 -1.77 10.50
N PRO A 33 -10.65 -0.89 10.98
CA PRO A 33 -9.62 -0.16 10.22
C PRO A 33 -8.45 -1.07 9.83
N ASN A 34 -7.65 -0.67 8.85
CA ASN A 34 -6.40 -1.38 8.52
C ASN A 34 -5.49 -1.49 9.76
N ASP A 35 -5.34 -2.70 10.29
CA ASP A 35 -4.53 -3.03 11.45
C ASP A 35 -3.28 -3.87 11.09
N TYR A 36 -2.86 -3.84 9.82
CA TYR A 36 -1.69 -4.59 9.32
C TYR A 36 -0.43 -4.30 10.15
N ARG A 37 -0.18 -3.05 10.55
CA ARG A 37 0.99 -2.64 11.36
C ARG A 37 0.82 -2.91 12.87
N SER A 38 -0.27 -3.56 13.28
CA SER A 38 -0.54 -3.80 14.71
C SER A 38 0.36 -4.89 15.29
N LYS A 39 0.62 -4.82 16.61
CA LYS A 39 1.30 -5.89 17.36
C LYS A 39 0.53 -7.21 17.37
N LYS A 40 -0.76 -7.19 17.01
CA LYS A 40 -1.62 -8.37 16.95
C LYS A 40 -1.44 -9.14 15.63
N ASN A 41 -0.94 -8.50 14.57
CA ASN A 41 -0.71 -9.14 13.29
C ASN A 41 0.55 -10.02 13.34
N PRO A 42 0.43 -11.37 13.26
CA PRO A 42 1.58 -12.27 13.27
C PRO A 42 2.37 -12.24 11.94
N PHE A 43 1.86 -11.56 10.90
CA PHE A 43 2.52 -11.44 9.61
C PHE A 43 3.22 -10.09 9.41
N TYR A 44 3.07 -9.16 10.37
CA TYR A 44 3.73 -7.87 10.26
C TYR A 44 5.22 -8.02 10.52
N TRP A 45 6.03 -7.62 9.55
CA TRP A 45 7.48 -7.75 9.61
C TRP A 45 8.10 -7.02 10.80
N GLY A 46 7.52 -5.90 11.24
CA GLY A 46 8.01 -5.14 12.38
C GLY A 46 7.92 -5.94 13.70
N ASN A 47 7.03 -6.93 13.76
CA ASN A 47 6.92 -7.86 14.89
C ASN A 47 7.92 -9.04 14.78
N HIS A 48 8.51 -9.26 13.60
CA HIS A 48 9.36 -10.40 13.26
C HIS A 48 10.61 -9.96 12.47
N SER A 49 11.26 -8.88 12.90
CA SER A 49 12.43 -8.35 12.19
C SER A 49 13.55 -9.39 12.11
N PRO A 50 14.11 -9.68 10.92
CA PRO A 50 15.13 -10.71 10.74
C PRO A 50 16.46 -10.36 11.42
N TYR A 51 16.78 -9.07 11.54
CA TYR A 51 17.95 -8.56 12.23
C TYR A 51 17.73 -7.11 12.70
N GLU A 52 18.64 -6.60 13.53
CA GLU A 52 18.59 -5.22 14.04
C GLU A 52 18.79 -4.21 12.91
N GLY A 53 17.88 -3.24 12.80
CA GLY A 53 17.94 -2.21 11.76
C GLY A 53 17.37 -2.63 10.40
N TYR A 54 16.84 -3.85 10.25
CA TYR A 54 16.05 -4.20 9.06
C TYR A 54 14.79 -3.32 8.99
N TRP A 55 14.52 -2.81 7.78
CA TRP A 55 13.32 -2.04 7.48
C TRP A 55 12.78 -2.41 6.10
N GLN A 56 11.48 -2.23 5.93
CA GLN A 56 10.84 -2.22 4.62
C GLN A 56 9.71 -1.20 4.63
N GLN A 57 9.41 -0.62 3.47
CA GLN A 57 8.31 0.33 3.36
C GLN A 57 6.98 -0.41 3.45
N ASP A 58 6.03 0.15 4.19
CA ASP A 58 4.66 -0.33 4.18
C ASP A 58 3.85 0.52 3.21
N VAL A 59 2.99 -0.13 2.42
CA VAL A 59 2.02 0.56 1.57
C VAL A 59 0.68 -0.13 1.68
N TYR A 60 -0.36 0.65 2.00
CA TYR A 60 -1.74 0.17 2.04
C TYR A 60 -2.49 0.75 0.86
N TYR A 61 -3.15 -0.11 0.10
CA TYR A 61 -3.81 0.26 -1.15
C TYR A 61 -5.33 0.11 -1.05
N GLN A 62 -6.04 1.07 -1.65
CA GLN A 62 -7.45 1.00 -1.99
C GLN A 62 -7.57 1.23 -3.49
N ILE A 63 -7.90 0.17 -4.24
CA ILE A 63 -7.97 0.20 -5.69
C ILE A 63 -9.43 0.06 -6.11
N GLN A 64 -9.89 1.00 -6.93
CA GLN A 64 -11.17 0.93 -7.64
C GLN A 64 -10.84 0.85 -9.12
N ALA A 65 -11.14 -0.28 -9.75
CA ALA A 65 -10.82 -0.51 -11.16
C ALA A 65 -12.03 -1.08 -11.92
N THR A 66 -12.08 -0.76 -13.20
CA THR A 66 -13.07 -1.25 -14.16
C THR A 66 -12.36 -1.84 -15.36
N ILE A 67 -12.82 -3.00 -15.82
CA ILE A 67 -12.31 -3.68 -17.00
C ILE A 67 -13.35 -3.55 -18.11
N ASP A 68 -12.94 -3.02 -19.27
CA ASP A 68 -13.73 -3.07 -20.50
C ASP A 68 -13.25 -4.26 -21.35
N GLU A 69 -14.06 -5.33 -21.38
CA GLU A 69 -13.77 -6.56 -22.12
C GLU A 69 -13.88 -6.40 -23.65
N LYS A 70 -14.54 -5.35 -24.15
CA LYS A 70 -14.64 -5.10 -25.59
C LYS A 70 -13.39 -4.42 -26.11
N THR A 71 -12.81 -3.55 -25.28
CA THR A 71 -11.58 -2.84 -25.65
C THR A 71 -10.33 -3.50 -25.11
N ASP A 72 -10.40 -4.36 -24.08
CA ASP A 72 -9.26 -4.88 -23.32
C ASP A 72 -8.50 -3.79 -22.54
N ILE A 73 -9.24 -2.85 -21.94
CA ILE A 73 -8.67 -1.71 -21.20
C ILE A 73 -9.07 -1.82 -19.73
N ILE A 74 -8.11 -1.55 -18.83
CA ILE A 74 -8.35 -1.39 -17.39
C ILE A 74 -8.18 0.09 -17.06
N ASP A 75 -9.23 0.71 -16.53
CA ASP A 75 -9.17 2.04 -15.92
C ASP A 75 -9.29 1.88 -14.41
N GLY A 76 -8.58 2.72 -13.65
CA GLY A 76 -8.65 2.64 -12.21
C GLY A 76 -8.29 3.93 -11.50
N LYS A 77 -8.67 3.97 -10.23
CA LYS A 77 -8.24 4.94 -9.24
C LYS A 77 -7.70 4.18 -8.05
N GLU A 78 -6.50 4.52 -7.66
CA GLU A 78 -5.84 3.97 -6.49
C GLU A 78 -5.66 5.08 -5.44
N THR A 79 -5.92 4.76 -4.19
CA THR A 79 -5.50 5.56 -3.04
C THR A 79 -4.58 4.72 -2.20
N LEU A 80 -3.40 5.24 -1.89
CA LEU A 80 -2.41 4.54 -1.10
C LEU A 80 -2.00 5.35 0.12
N VAL A 81 -1.69 4.66 1.21
CA VAL A 81 -0.98 5.21 2.35
C VAL A 81 0.43 4.63 2.33
N TYR A 82 1.43 5.48 2.17
CA TYR A 82 2.83 5.12 2.16
C TYR A 82 3.45 5.49 3.50
N TRP A 83 4.07 4.54 4.19
CA TRP A 83 4.82 4.80 5.42
C TRP A 83 6.32 4.78 5.13
N ASN A 84 7.04 5.80 5.60
CA ASN A 84 8.49 5.80 5.56
C ASN A 84 9.05 5.08 6.79
N ASN A 85 9.37 3.80 6.65
CA ASN A 85 10.03 3.02 7.70
C ASN A 85 11.57 3.05 7.58
N SER A 86 12.11 3.77 6.60
CA SER A 86 13.56 3.92 6.45
C SER A 86 14.13 4.88 7.52
N PRO A 87 15.44 4.80 7.83
CA PRO A 87 16.08 5.77 8.73
C PRO A 87 16.27 7.15 8.10
N ASP A 88 16.03 7.30 6.79
CA ASP A 88 16.27 8.51 6.03
C ASP A 88 14.98 9.29 5.79
N THR A 89 15.11 10.61 5.63
CA THR A 89 14.00 11.46 5.18
C THR A 89 13.86 11.35 3.67
N LEU A 90 12.63 11.18 3.18
CA LEU A 90 12.36 11.02 1.75
C LEU A 90 11.81 12.33 1.16
N ASP A 91 12.43 12.80 0.08
CA ASP A 91 11.90 13.93 -0.72
C ASP A 91 11.07 13.46 -1.93
N PHE A 92 11.14 12.17 -2.25
CA PHE A 92 10.44 11.54 -3.36
C PHE A 92 10.21 10.06 -3.10
N VAL A 93 9.25 9.47 -3.82
CA VAL A 93 8.97 8.03 -3.84
C VAL A 93 8.99 7.51 -5.28
N TYR A 94 9.17 6.21 -5.43
CA TYR A 94 9.16 5.54 -6.74
C TYR A 94 7.99 4.58 -6.85
N PHE A 95 7.38 4.55 -8.04
CA PHE A 95 6.37 3.58 -8.43
C PHE A 95 6.84 2.82 -9.67
N HIS A 96 6.55 1.53 -9.73
CA HIS A 96 6.87 0.69 -10.88
C HIS A 96 5.65 0.57 -11.80
N LEU A 97 5.80 1.03 -13.04
CA LEU A 97 4.81 0.90 -14.10
C LEU A 97 5.16 -0.32 -14.97
N TYR A 98 4.99 -1.52 -14.39
CA TYR A 98 5.55 -2.74 -14.97
C TYR A 98 5.00 -3.05 -16.36
N GLN A 99 3.76 -2.65 -16.68
CA GLN A 99 3.21 -2.94 -18.00
C GLN A 99 3.92 -2.17 -19.12
N GLN A 100 4.62 -1.09 -18.80
CA GLN A 100 5.46 -0.39 -19.76
C GLN A 100 6.62 -1.27 -20.27
N ALA A 101 7.06 -2.29 -19.50
CA ALA A 101 8.11 -3.22 -19.92
C ALA A 101 7.73 -4.09 -21.13
N PHE A 102 6.44 -4.31 -21.36
CA PHE A 102 5.92 -5.27 -22.34
C PHE A 102 5.54 -4.64 -23.69
N VAL A 103 5.59 -3.31 -23.80
CA VAL A 103 5.31 -2.64 -25.07
C VAL A 103 6.45 -2.77 -26.07
N LYS A 104 6.16 -2.55 -27.35
CA LYS A 104 7.17 -2.46 -28.40
C LYS A 104 8.13 -1.30 -28.11
N GLY A 105 9.42 -1.56 -28.26
CA GLY A 105 10.51 -0.68 -27.85
C GLY A 105 10.91 -0.83 -26.38
N GLY A 106 10.22 -1.67 -25.60
CA GLY A 106 10.48 -1.83 -24.18
C GLY A 106 11.67 -2.70 -23.82
N TYR A 107 12.04 -2.66 -22.53
CA TYR A 107 13.20 -3.42 -22.03
C TYR A 107 13.09 -4.93 -22.26
N LEU A 108 11.88 -5.49 -22.22
CA LEU A 108 11.67 -6.90 -22.50
C LEU A 108 11.96 -7.25 -23.97
N GLU A 109 11.64 -6.36 -24.91
CA GLU A 109 11.98 -6.57 -26.32
C GLU A 109 13.48 -6.61 -26.53
N ALA A 110 14.20 -5.66 -25.93
CA ALA A 110 15.65 -5.62 -26.01
C ALA A 110 16.29 -6.92 -25.46
N LEU A 111 15.76 -7.45 -24.36
CA LEU A 111 16.19 -8.74 -23.80
C LEU A 111 15.87 -9.90 -24.75
N ASN A 112 14.64 -9.98 -25.24
CA ASN A 112 14.17 -11.07 -26.09
C ASN A 112 14.94 -11.13 -27.42
N LEU A 113 15.19 -9.98 -28.05
CA LEU A 113 16.00 -9.91 -29.27
C LEU A 113 17.43 -10.44 -29.05
N LYS A 114 18.06 -10.12 -27.91
CA LYS A 114 19.39 -10.66 -27.54
C LYS A 114 19.37 -12.18 -27.34
N ASN A 115 18.25 -12.72 -26.87
CA ASN A 115 18.06 -14.14 -26.64
C ASN A 115 17.56 -14.89 -27.90
N ASN A 116 17.55 -14.25 -29.07
CA ASN A 116 16.98 -14.79 -30.32
C ASN A 116 15.51 -15.22 -30.19
N ASN A 117 14.78 -14.62 -29.25
CA ASN A 117 13.37 -14.84 -29.03
C ASN A 117 12.60 -13.67 -29.65
N LYS A 118 11.75 -13.95 -30.64
CA LYS A 118 10.87 -12.93 -31.24
C LYS A 118 9.51 -13.01 -30.58
N GLN A 119 9.23 -12.05 -29.71
CA GLN A 119 7.91 -11.91 -29.10
C GLN A 119 6.90 -11.36 -30.10
N SER A 120 5.64 -11.78 -29.96
CA SER A 120 4.51 -11.17 -30.65
C SER A 120 3.89 -10.11 -29.75
N PHE A 121 3.46 -9.00 -30.35
CA PHE A 121 2.77 -7.92 -29.65
C PHE A 121 1.30 -7.88 -30.05
N GLY A 122 0.43 -7.56 -29.09
CA GLY A 122 -0.96 -7.24 -29.39
C GLY A 122 -1.12 -5.84 -29.98
N LYS A 123 -2.37 -5.41 -30.19
CA LYS A 123 -2.70 -4.11 -30.79
C LYS A 123 -2.17 -2.94 -29.96
N TYR A 124 -2.19 -3.03 -28.62
CA TYR A 124 -1.77 -1.96 -27.72
C TYR A 124 -0.26 -1.93 -27.52
N GLU A 125 0.36 -3.09 -27.32
CA GLU A 125 1.81 -3.20 -27.14
C GLU A 125 2.53 -2.75 -28.42
N THR A 126 2.00 -3.09 -29.60
CA THR A 126 2.52 -2.62 -30.88
C THR A 126 2.45 -1.09 -31.01
N ALA A 127 1.39 -0.49 -30.45
CA ALA A 127 1.19 0.96 -30.44
C ALA A 127 1.96 1.69 -29.33
N GLY A 128 2.69 0.97 -28.47
CA GLY A 128 3.39 1.58 -27.33
C GLY A 128 2.47 1.94 -26.15
N LEU A 129 1.22 1.46 -26.17
CA LEU A 129 0.19 1.77 -25.18
C LEU A 129 0.25 0.73 -24.05
N GLY A 130 1.00 1.07 -23.00
CA GLY A 130 1.15 0.27 -21.79
C GLY A 130 0.31 0.84 -20.65
N GLU A 131 0.93 0.95 -19.47
CA GLU A 131 0.34 1.61 -18.31
C GLU A 131 0.60 3.11 -18.35
N HIS A 132 -0.44 3.89 -18.09
CA HIS A 132 -0.38 5.35 -18.14
C HIS A 132 -0.98 5.95 -16.86
N VAL A 133 -0.14 6.63 -16.07
CA VAL A 133 -0.60 7.43 -14.95
C VAL A 133 -1.10 8.78 -15.47
N LYS A 134 -2.40 9.04 -15.36
CA LYS A 134 -3.02 10.32 -15.75
C LYS A 134 -2.72 11.40 -14.71
N SER A 135 -2.73 11.04 -13.43
CA SER A 135 -2.45 11.96 -12.32
C SER A 135 -1.97 11.21 -11.08
N LEU A 136 -1.04 11.82 -10.36
CA LEU A 136 -0.55 11.38 -9.06
C LEU A 136 -0.58 12.57 -8.10
N ARG A 137 -1.35 12.47 -7.02
CA ARG A 137 -1.68 13.61 -6.14
C ARG A 137 -1.46 13.32 -4.68
N ILE A 138 -1.17 14.38 -3.91
CA ILE A 138 -1.37 14.43 -2.45
C ILE A 138 -2.48 15.44 -2.17
N GLY A 139 -3.59 14.97 -1.58
CA GLY A 139 -4.80 15.77 -1.44
C GLY A 139 -5.29 16.27 -2.81
N ASN A 140 -5.35 17.58 -2.98
CA ASN A 140 -5.78 18.23 -4.23
C ASN A 140 -4.62 18.72 -5.11
N THR A 141 -3.37 18.37 -4.80
CA THR A 141 -2.20 18.88 -5.53
C THR A 141 -1.54 17.76 -6.33
N ASP A 142 -1.39 17.98 -7.64
CA ASP A 142 -0.60 17.10 -8.51
C ASP A 142 0.88 17.18 -8.17
N LEU A 143 1.53 16.03 -8.05
CA LEU A 143 2.96 15.95 -7.79
C LEU A 143 3.75 16.19 -9.07
N LYS A 144 4.93 16.77 -8.94
CA LYS A 144 5.93 16.70 -10.01
C LYS A 144 6.35 15.24 -10.16
N THR A 145 6.40 14.74 -11.39
CA THR A 145 6.86 13.38 -11.68
C THR A 145 7.92 13.35 -12.77
N GLU A 146 8.81 12.36 -12.69
CA GLU A 146 9.78 12.02 -13.73
C GLU A 146 9.64 10.54 -14.05
N LEU A 147 9.35 10.21 -15.31
CA LEU A 147 9.18 8.84 -15.76
C LEU A 147 10.46 8.40 -16.48
N ASP A 148 11.14 7.42 -15.93
CA ASP A 148 12.20 6.66 -16.61
C ASP A 148 11.65 5.29 -16.99
N PHE A 149 11.09 5.24 -18.20
CA PHE A 149 10.50 4.05 -18.79
C PHE A 149 9.42 3.38 -17.91
N SER A 150 9.79 2.45 -17.03
CA SER A 150 8.86 1.74 -16.11
C SER A 150 9.02 2.17 -14.65
N VAL A 151 9.80 3.22 -14.37
CA VAL A 151 10.03 3.75 -13.02
C VAL A 151 9.55 5.19 -12.97
N LEU A 152 8.46 5.43 -12.24
CA LEU A 152 7.89 6.74 -12.01
C LEU A 152 8.41 7.30 -10.70
N LYS A 153 9.24 8.33 -10.75
CA LYS A 153 9.66 9.12 -9.59
C LYS A 153 8.64 10.21 -9.32
N ALA A 154 8.17 10.32 -8.08
CA ALA A 154 7.22 11.33 -7.65
C ALA A 154 7.80 12.17 -6.52
N TYR A 155 7.89 13.49 -6.73
CA TYR A 155 8.40 14.42 -5.72
C TYR A 155 7.30 14.75 -4.71
N LEU A 156 7.59 14.54 -3.43
CA LEU A 156 6.66 14.84 -2.35
C LEU A 156 6.52 16.36 -2.17
N LEU A 157 5.37 16.79 -1.65
CA LEU A 157 5.15 18.22 -1.38
C LEU A 157 6.00 18.72 -0.21
N GLU A 158 6.25 17.84 0.76
CA GLU A 158 7.08 18.06 1.93
C GLU A 158 7.92 16.79 2.19
N PRO A 159 9.12 16.92 2.78
CA PRO A 159 9.93 15.76 3.14
C PRO A 159 9.18 14.83 4.11
N LEU A 160 9.21 13.53 3.83
CA LEU A 160 8.58 12.50 4.64
C LEU A 160 9.60 11.91 5.63
N PHE A 161 9.47 12.25 6.91
CA PHE A 161 10.41 11.82 7.94
C PHE A 161 10.26 10.33 8.29
N PRO A 162 11.29 9.70 8.90
CA PRO A 162 11.19 8.35 9.44
C PRO A 162 10.01 8.18 10.40
N GLY A 163 9.19 7.17 10.15
CA GLY A 163 7.98 6.82 10.90
C GLY A 163 6.70 7.51 10.40
N ASP A 164 6.82 8.56 9.60
CA ASP A 164 5.67 9.30 9.07
C ASP A 164 5.01 8.58 7.88
N SER A 165 3.84 9.10 7.48
CA SER A 165 3.09 8.58 6.34
C SER A 165 2.50 9.67 5.47
N VAL A 166 2.28 9.35 4.20
CA VAL A 166 1.61 10.21 3.23
C VAL A 166 0.52 9.45 2.49
N VAL A 167 -0.57 10.14 2.16
CA VAL A 167 -1.66 9.59 1.34
C VAL A 167 -1.54 10.12 -0.08
N CYS A 168 -1.41 9.20 -1.03
CA CYS A 168 -1.35 9.51 -2.45
C CYS A 168 -2.59 8.98 -3.17
N THR A 169 -3.00 9.65 -4.23
CA THR A 169 -4.05 9.18 -5.16
C THR A 169 -3.49 9.11 -6.56
N ILE A 170 -3.69 7.96 -7.23
CA ILE A 170 -3.27 7.69 -8.61
C ILE A 170 -4.52 7.43 -9.46
N THR A 171 -4.56 7.96 -10.68
CA THR A 171 -5.61 7.72 -11.69
C THR A 171 -5.02 7.57 -13.08
#